data_AF-A0A2X2T952-F1
#
_entry.id   AF-A0A2X2T952-F1
#
_cell.length_a   1.000
_cell.length_b   1.000
_cell.length_c   1.000
_cell.angle_alpha   90.00
_cell.angle_beta   90.00
_cell.angle_gamma   90.00
#
_symmetry.space_group_name_H-M   'P 1'
#
loop_
_entity.id
_entity.type
_entity.pdbx_description
1 polymer ?
#
loop_
_entity_poly.entity_id
_entity_poly.type
_entity_poly.pdbx_seq_one_letter_code
_entity_poly.pdbx_strand_id
1 'polypeptide(L)'
;MKPITSTKWNGWAAILAAFIKRVASNSFNTAQPLALDEYLFQPRELFEYSELIPRTLKKYFLAATDALIEEVKRTWHTDFEPLRLHGDCHPGNILWRDGPLFVDLDDARNGPAVQDIWMLLNGDKANSACS
;
A
#
# COMPACT_ATOMS: atom_id res chain seq x y z
N MET A 1 14.02 -15.04 36.24
CA MET A 1 13.15 -14.95 35.04
C MET A 1 12.09 -13.91 35.35
N LYS A 2 12.11 -12.73 34.71
CA LYS A 2 11.09 -11.69 34.90
C LYS A 2 10.17 -11.69 33.68
N PRO A 3 8.84 -11.48 33.86
CA PRO A 3 7.92 -11.44 32.74
C PRO A 3 8.12 -10.13 31.97
N ILE A 4 8.19 -10.22 30.64
CA ILE A 4 8.24 -9.06 29.76
C ILE A 4 6.81 -8.55 29.62
N THR A 5 6.48 -7.52 30.40
CA THR A 5 5.23 -6.76 30.28
C THR A 5 5.48 -5.55 29.37
N SER A 6 5.53 -5.75 28.05
CA SER A 6 5.29 -4.74 26.99
C SER A 6 5.71 -5.29 25.62
N THR A 7 4.87 -6.12 25.00
CA THR A 7 5.19 -6.77 23.71
C THR A 7 4.66 -5.99 22.51
N LYS A 8 3.80 -4.98 22.70
CA LYS A 8 3.17 -4.25 21.58
C LYS A 8 4.04 -3.13 21.00
N TRP A 9 4.86 -2.46 21.81
CA TRP A 9 5.70 -1.34 21.37
C TRP A 9 6.97 -1.79 20.61
N ASN A 10 7.49 -2.98 20.91
CA ASN A 10 8.73 -3.46 20.29
C ASN A 10 8.54 -3.95 18.84
N GLY A 11 7.36 -4.49 18.50
CA GLY A 11 7.04 -4.96 17.15
C GLY A 11 6.91 -3.80 16.16
N TRP A 12 6.08 -2.81 16.49
CA TRP A 12 5.88 -1.62 15.65
C TRP A 12 7.16 -0.79 15.47
N ALA A 13 7.95 -0.61 16.54
CA ALA A 13 9.24 0.07 16.44
C ALA A 13 10.24 -0.67 15.55
N ALA A 14 10.26 -2.01 15.61
CA ALA A 14 11.11 -2.83 14.74
C ALA A 14 10.68 -2.78 13.26
N ILE A 15 9.37 -2.82 12.99
CA ILE A 15 8.81 -2.67 11.64
C ILE A 15 9.17 -1.30 11.07
N LEU A 16 8.94 -0.23 11.83
CA LEU A 16 9.27 1.13 11.41
C LEU A 16 10.79 1.30 11.18
N ALA A 17 11.63 0.77 12.06
CA ALA A 17 13.08 0.81 11.90
C ALA A 17 13.55 0.04 10.66
N ALA A 18 12.96 -1.12 10.37
CA ALA A 18 13.27 -1.90 9.17
C ALA A 18 12.78 -1.21 7.89
N PHE A 19 11.61 -0.58 7.95
CA PHE A 19 11.08 0.26 6.87
C PHE A 19 12.01 1.45 6.57
N ILE A 20 12.41 2.22 7.59
CA ILE A 20 13.34 3.35 7.43
C ILE A 20 14.66 2.91 6.79
N LYS A 21 15.22 1.77 7.23
CA LYS A 21 16.45 1.20 6.63
C LYS A 21 16.29 0.83 5.16
N ARG A 22 15.13 0.31 4.76
CA ARG A 22 14.82 -0.04 3.37
C ARG A 22 14.63 1.20 2.50
N VAL A 23 13.93 2.19 3.02
CA VAL A 23 13.67 3.48 2.36
C VAL A 23 14.94 4.30 2.16
N ALA A 24 15.93 4.20 3.06
CA ALA A 24 17.23 4.87 2.92
C ALA A 24 18.10 4.33 1.76
N SER A 25 17.63 3.35 0.97
CA SER A 25 18.33 2.84 -0.22
C SER A 25 17.88 3.57 -1.49
N ASN A 26 18.82 3.80 -2.43
CA ASN A 26 18.57 4.49 -3.70
C ASN A 26 17.34 3.93 -4.45
N SER A 27 16.62 4.78 -5.18
CA SER A 27 15.46 4.41 -6.01
C SER A 27 15.80 3.29 -7.00
N PHE A 28 14.80 2.49 -7.40
CA PHE A 28 15.01 1.51 -8.46
C PHE A 28 15.26 2.24 -9.79
N ASN A 29 16.36 1.92 -10.49
CA ASN A 29 16.71 2.55 -11.76
C ASN A 29 15.71 2.26 -12.91
N THR A 30 14.89 1.21 -12.79
CA THR A 30 13.99 0.74 -13.86
C THR A 30 12.53 0.57 -13.45
N ALA A 31 12.17 0.81 -12.17
CA ALA A 31 10.80 0.60 -11.72
C ALA A 31 9.91 1.80 -12.08
N GLN A 32 8.69 1.52 -12.55
CA GLN A 32 7.73 2.57 -12.86
C GLN A 32 7.32 3.31 -11.59
N PRO A 33 7.26 4.65 -11.64
CA PRO A 33 6.78 5.44 -10.52
C PRO A 33 5.27 5.24 -10.33
N LEU A 34 4.81 5.38 -9.09
CA LEU A 34 3.39 5.45 -8.76
C LEU A 34 2.72 6.57 -9.58
N ALA A 35 1.73 6.23 -10.41
CA ALA A 35 1.10 7.16 -11.35
C ALA A 35 -0.42 6.95 -11.43
N LEU A 36 -1.15 8.04 -11.67
CA LEU A 36 -2.62 7.99 -11.84
C LEU A 36 -3.05 7.15 -13.05
N ASP A 37 -2.20 7.04 -14.07
CA ASP A 37 -2.53 6.33 -15.30
C ASP A 37 -2.84 4.85 -15.04
N GLU A 38 -1.91 4.13 -14.43
CA GLU A 38 -2.04 2.71 -14.09
C GLU A 38 -3.12 2.46 -13.03
N TYR A 39 -3.26 3.34 -12.04
CA TYR A 39 -4.15 3.13 -10.89
C TYR A 39 -5.58 3.61 -11.11
N LEU A 40 -5.82 4.56 -12.02
CA LEU A 40 -7.12 5.19 -12.20
C LEU A 40 -7.60 5.19 -13.65
N PHE A 41 -6.80 5.69 -14.59
CA PHE A 41 -7.27 5.92 -15.96
C PHE A 41 -7.42 4.61 -16.74
N GLN A 42 -6.39 3.76 -16.75
CA GLN A 42 -6.46 2.46 -17.44
C GLN A 42 -7.55 1.54 -16.85
N PRO A 43 -7.70 1.41 -15.51
CA PRO A 43 -8.82 0.65 -14.95
C PRO A 43 -10.18 1.23 -15.32
N ARG A 44 -10.33 2.56 -15.34
CA ARG A 44 -11.59 3.21 -15.72
C ARG A 44 -11.98 2.91 -17.17
N GLU A 45 -11.02 2.89 -18.10
CA GLU A 45 -11.25 2.45 -19.48
C GLU A 45 -11.65 0.98 -19.53
N LEU A 46 -10.98 0.12 -18.77
CA LEU A 46 -11.31 -1.30 -18.69
C LEU A 46 -12.74 -1.53 -18.16
N PHE A 47 -13.16 -0.77 -17.14
CA PHE A 47 -14.50 -0.88 -16.54
C PHE A 47 -15.62 -0.53 -17.53
N GLU A 48 -15.38 0.38 -18.47
CA GLU A 48 -16.34 0.74 -19.52
C GLU A 48 -16.78 -0.48 -20.31
N TYR A 49 -15.82 -1.34 -20.67
CA TYR A 49 -16.05 -2.50 -21.53
C TYR A 49 -16.16 -3.82 -20.78
N SER A 50 -15.85 -3.84 -19.48
CA SER A 50 -15.90 -5.05 -18.65
C SER A 50 -17.31 -5.63 -18.52
N GLU A 51 -17.47 -6.91 -18.83
CA GLU A 51 -18.73 -7.63 -18.61
C GLU A 51 -18.91 -8.10 -17.16
N LEU A 52 -17.86 -7.96 -16.33
CA LEU A 52 -17.89 -8.35 -14.91
C LEU A 52 -18.73 -7.40 -14.06
N ILE A 53 -18.98 -6.18 -14.54
CA ILE A 53 -19.84 -5.20 -13.87
C ILE A 53 -21.28 -5.40 -14.37
N PRO A 54 -22.25 -5.71 -13.48
CA PRO A 54 -23.64 -5.88 -13.86
C PRO A 54 -24.16 -4.69 -14.67
N ARG A 55 -24.79 -4.96 -15.83
CA ARG A 55 -25.23 -3.94 -16.78
C ARG A 55 -26.12 -2.87 -16.14
N THR A 56 -26.97 -3.26 -15.19
CA THR A 56 -27.87 -2.37 -14.45
C THR A 56 -27.13 -1.40 -13.53
N LEU A 57 -25.95 -1.77 -13.04
CA LEU A 57 -25.14 -0.95 -12.13
C LEU A 57 -24.03 -0.18 -12.84
N LYS A 58 -23.62 -0.60 -14.05
CA LYS A 58 -22.47 -0.04 -14.78
C LYS A 58 -22.50 1.48 -14.84
N LYS A 59 -23.63 2.09 -15.22
CA LYS A 59 -23.74 3.57 -15.27
C LYS A 59 -23.38 4.24 -13.94
N TYR A 60 -23.91 3.73 -12.83
CA TYR A 60 -23.68 4.32 -11.50
C TYR A 60 -22.27 4.06 -11.00
N PHE A 61 -21.75 2.85 -11.24
CA PHE A 61 -20.38 2.48 -10.90
C PHE A 61 -19.36 3.37 -11.63
N LEU A 62 -19.53 3.57 -12.93
CA LEU A 62 -18.64 4.41 -13.73
C LEU A 62 -18.72 5.88 -13.31
N ALA A 63 -19.92 6.41 -13.05
CA ALA A 63 -20.09 7.77 -12.55
C ALA A 63 -19.41 7.98 -11.17
N ALA A 64 -19.50 7.00 -10.27
CA ALA A 64 -18.80 7.06 -8.99
C ALA A 64 -17.28 6.96 -9.15
N THR A 65 -16.81 6.14 -10.10
CA THR A 65 -15.39 6.04 -10.45
C THR A 65 -14.88 7.36 -11.01
N ASP A 66 -15.60 7.99 -11.93
CA ASP A 66 -15.26 9.29 -12.52
C ASP A 66 -15.16 10.38 -11.44
N ALA A 67 -16.12 10.41 -10.50
CA ALA A 67 -16.09 11.35 -9.38
C ALA A 67 -14.87 11.12 -8.46
N LEU A 68 -14.54 9.87 -8.13
CA LEU A 68 -13.34 9.53 -7.35
C LEU A 68 -12.07 10.01 -8.06
N ILE A 69 -11.96 9.77 -9.37
CA ILE A 69 -10.80 10.17 -10.16
C ILE A 69 -10.60 11.68 -10.13
N GLU A 70 -11.67 12.45 -10.28
CA GLU A 70 -11.58 13.91 -10.23
C GLU A 70 -11.15 14.42 -8.86
N GLU A 71 -11.62 13.82 -7.76
CA GLU A 71 -11.16 14.18 -6.42
C GLU A 71 -9.69 13.84 -6.19
N VAL A 72 -9.24 12.66 -6.60
CA VAL A 72 -7.83 12.27 -6.46
C VAL A 72 -6.93 13.21 -7.27
N LYS A 73 -7.32 13.54 -8.51
CA LYS A 73 -6.56 14.47 -9.38
C LYS A 73 -6.35 15.85 -8.75
N ARG A 74 -7.31 16.35 -7.96
CA ARG A 74 -7.20 17.66 -7.29
C ARG A 74 -6.10 17.68 -6.23
N THR A 75 -5.87 16.55 -5.57
CA THR A 75 -4.91 16.43 -4.47
C THR A 75 -3.59 15.80 -4.88
N TRP A 76 -3.54 15.16 -6.06
CA TRP A 76 -2.35 14.47 -6.54
C TRP A 76 -1.26 15.45 -6.95
N HIS A 77 -0.04 15.20 -6.49
CA HIS A 77 1.16 15.88 -6.93
C HIS A 77 2.31 14.87 -7.02
N THR A 78 3.29 15.17 -7.86
CA THR A 78 4.55 14.41 -7.99
C THR A 78 5.71 15.08 -7.27
N ASP A 79 5.43 16.11 -6.47
CA ASP A 79 6.41 16.81 -5.64
C ASP A 79 6.70 16.00 -4.36
N PHE A 80 7.41 14.89 -4.53
CA PHE A 80 7.90 14.04 -3.46
C PHE A 80 9.20 13.37 -3.90
N GLU A 81 10.06 13.02 -2.95
CA GLU A 81 11.24 12.21 -3.23
C GLU A 81 10.81 10.74 -3.44
N PRO A 82 11.03 10.14 -4.61
CA PRO A 82 10.62 8.77 -4.89
C PRO A 82 11.57 7.76 -4.25
N LEU A 83 11.01 6.87 -3.43
CA LEU A 83 11.74 5.87 -2.67
C LEU A 83 11.36 4.46 -3.13
N ARG A 84 12.20 3.47 -2.84
CA ARG A 84 11.85 2.06 -3.08
C ARG A 84 10.78 1.61 -2.09
N LEU A 85 9.61 1.29 -2.63
CA LEU A 85 8.46 0.81 -1.88
C LEU A 85 8.36 -0.71 -1.93
N HIS A 86 7.67 -1.27 -0.95
CA HIS A 86 7.11 -2.62 -1.03
C HIS A 86 5.91 -2.66 -1.98
N GLY A 87 5.10 -1.59 -2.01
CA GLY A 87 3.91 -1.50 -2.88
C GLY A 87 2.64 -2.06 -2.24
N ASP A 88 2.78 -3.08 -1.38
CA ASP A 88 1.71 -3.74 -0.60
C ASP A 88 2.15 -4.03 0.86
N CYS A 89 2.70 -3.00 1.53
CA CYS A 89 3.26 -3.08 2.88
C CYS A 89 2.17 -3.17 3.98
N HIS A 90 1.48 -4.30 4.08
CA HIS A 90 0.52 -4.57 5.14
C HIS A 90 1.00 -5.69 6.09
N PRO A 91 0.47 -5.81 7.33
CA PRO A 91 0.93 -6.81 8.30
C PRO A 91 0.93 -8.26 7.79
N GLY A 92 0.04 -8.62 6.86
CA GLY A 92 0.01 -9.95 6.24
C GLY A 92 1.28 -10.32 5.44
N ASN A 93 2.03 -9.31 4.98
CA ASN A 93 3.26 -9.46 4.19
C ASN A 93 4.52 -9.28 5.06
N ILE A 94 4.36 -9.30 6.39
CA ILE A 94 5.46 -9.16 7.34
C ILE A 94 5.52 -10.42 8.20
N LEU A 95 6.52 -11.25 7.97
CA LEU A 95 6.85 -12.40 8.80
C LEU A 95 7.78 -11.99 9.94
N TRP A 96 7.75 -12.73 11.05
CA TRP A 96 8.61 -12.50 12.21
C TRP A 96 9.56 -13.66 12.46
N ARG A 97 10.87 -13.42 12.29
CA ARG A 97 11.93 -14.34 12.68
C ARG A 97 13.21 -13.56 12.95
N ASP A 98 13.54 -13.39 14.23
CA ASP A 98 14.69 -12.58 14.69
C ASP A 98 14.66 -11.12 14.19
N GLY A 99 13.46 -10.63 13.82
CA GLY A 99 13.21 -9.34 13.19
C GLY A 99 12.09 -9.44 12.15
N PRO A 100 11.63 -8.30 11.60
CA PRO A 100 10.65 -8.28 10.52
C PRO A 100 11.28 -8.73 9.20
N LEU A 101 10.60 -9.63 8.50
CA LEU A 101 10.92 -10.09 7.16
C LEU A 101 9.77 -9.71 6.23
N PHE A 102 10.04 -8.82 5.28
CA PHE A 102 9.06 -8.43 4.25
C PHE A 102 9.05 -9.49 3.14
N VAL A 103 7.87 -9.99 2.82
CA VAL A 103 7.62 -10.96 1.75
C VAL A 103 6.66 -10.37 0.71
N ASP A 104 6.47 -11.04 -0.42
CA ASP A 104 5.58 -10.57 -1.50
C ASP A 104 6.01 -9.22 -2.11
N LEU A 105 7.08 -9.24 -2.89
CA LEU A 105 7.70 -8.03 -3.47
C LEU A 105 7.32 -7.81 -4.94
N ASP A 106 6.30 -8.48 -5.43
CA ASP A 106 5.91 -8.41 -6.84
C ASP A 106 5.30 -7.03 -7.19
N ASP A 107 4.78 -6.31 -6.19
CA ASP A 107 4.29 -4.92 -6.31
C ASP A 107 5.36 -3.85 -5.98
N ALA A 108 6.62 -4.24 -5.79
CA ALA A 108 7.69 -3.31 -5.41
C ALA A 108 7.94 -2.28 -6.52
N ARG A 109 7.86 -0.99 -6.16
CA ARG A 109 7.97 0.12 -7.12
C ARG A 109 8.56 1.39 -6.52
N ASN A 110 8.70 2.44 -7.32
CA ASN A 110 9.13 3.76 -6.84
C ASN A 110 7.92 4.62 -6.48
N GLY A 111 7.95 5.33 -5.34
CA GLY A 111 6.87 6.24 -4.96
C GLY A 111 7.09 6.91 -3.61
N PRO A 112 6.07 7.62 -3.09
CA PRO A 112 6.19 8.34 -1.84
C PRO A 112 6.17 7.36 -0.65
N ALA A 113 7.00 7.62 0.37
CA ALA A 113 7.09 6.78 1.58
C ALA A 113 5.73 6.51 2.24
N VAL A 114 4.80 7.47 2.14
CA VAL A 114 3.46 7.37 2.70
C VAL A 114 2.73 6.12 2.21
N GLN A 115 2.97 5.67 0.97
CA GLN A 115 2.32 4.51 0.37
C GLN A 115 2.45 3.26 1.26
N ASP A 116 3.65 2.95 1.72
CA ASP A 116 3.87 1.81 2.59
C ASP A 116 3.45 2.10 4.05
N ILE A 117 3.53 3.36 4.50
CA ILE A 117 3.20 3.75 5.89
C ILE A 117 1.69 3.64 6.16
N TRP A 118 0.83 4.10 5.24
CA TRP A 118 -0.61 4.14 5.50
C TRP A 118 -1.21 2.73 5.57
N MET A 119 -0.67 1.77 4.82
CA MET A 119 -1.09 0.36 4.86
C MET A 119 -0.72 -0.33 6.17
N LEU A 120 0.41 0.07 6.78
CA LEU A 120 0.81 -0.37 8.11
C LEU A 120 -0.15 0.16 9.19
N LEU A 121 -0.54 1.43 9.12
CA LEU A 121 -1.42 2.05 10.14
C LEU A 121 -2.83 1.45 10.19
N ASN A 122 -3.27 0.75 9.15
CA ASN A 122 -4.60 0.13 9.07
C ASN A 122 -4.67 -1.28 9.71
N GLY A 123 -3.56 -1.80 10.25
CA GLY A 123 -3.45 -3.16 10.78
C GLY A 123 -4.08 -3.45 12.16
N ASP A 124 -4.52 -2.44 12.90
CA ASP A 124 -4.91 -2.61 14.32
C ASP A 124 -6.33 -3.19 14.56
N LYS A 125 -7.04 -3.63 13.51
CA LYS A 125 -8.44 -4.11 13.65
C LYS A 125 -8.68 -5.61 13.59
N ALA A 126 -7.68 -6.48 13.38
CA ALA A 126 -7.95 -7.92 13.42
C ALA A 126 -6.73 -8.78 13.79
N ASN A 127 -6.69 -9.23 15.05
CA ASN A 127 -6.71 -10.67 15.26
C ASN A 127 -7.45 -10.99 16.57
N SER A 128 -8.76 -11.10 16.43
CA SER A 128 -9.60 -11.95 17.27
C SER A 128 -9.11 -13.40 17.14
N ALA A 129 -9.09 -14.09 18.27
CA ALA A 129 -8.84 -15.51 18.48
C ALA A 129 -8.99 -16.43 17.25
N CYS A 130 -7.90 -17.12 16.91
CA CYS A 130 -8.00 -18.54 16.58
C CYS A 130 -8.03 -19.29 17.93
N SER A 131 -9.21 -19.82 18.28
CA SER A 131 -9.44 -20.82 19.32
C SER A 131 -10.55 -21.73 18.86
#